data_AF-A0A964JM50-F1
#
_entry.id   AF-A0A964JM50-F1
#
_cell.length_a   1.000
_cell.length_b   1.000
_cell.length_c   1.000
_cell.angle_alpha   90.00
_cell.angle_beta   90.00
_cell.angle_gamma   90.00
#
_symmetry.space_group_name_H-M   'P 1'
#
loop_
_entity.id
_entity.type
_entity.pdbx_description
1 polymer ?
#
loop_
_entity_poly.entity_id
_entity_poly.type
_entity_poly.pdbx_seq_one_letter_code
_entity_poly.pdbx_strand_id
1 'polypeptide(L)'
;MVTATSSTTSTAASAAATSTSAKAAAGKIISTLSAGSGVDVNSLANSLVEAEKAPRKAEIDARVAKAEGGISGYAAIKFVLGDLQTAFTNLKNQSSFNTLVPQISQPNAVSVTTTASATTGSHTVSVTRLAQQQRSISADNVPGFATPLSQVNDGAAFSLVLKNSIDPTPTKVFTQGTGSTPSKIAVTFKAMNKGDTVAVNGLTLTANKSLSATEVGELFDQLDTATAASVAADGVEASTINSTALATYGTFSGKFAIGYSSGVNNNGVVTLTSTANNAADLTAPTGTQFSNTIAVAASATTPAGIVAAINSANLGISAQLVNTGNIATPYRIMVTGASGGSNAFSLTSLKSGSGEVTSLSFGKTLQTALDATFNVDG
;
A
#
# COMPACT_ATOMS: atom_id res chain seq x y z
N MET A 1 6.09 62.44 -35.64
CA MET A 1 5.10 62.39 -34.53
C MET A 1 5.91 62.32 -33.25
N VAL A 2 5.93 63.24 -32.29
CA VAL A 2 5.21 64.50 -31.96
C VAL A 2 6.19 65.24 -31.01
N THR A 3 6.78 66.38 -31.39
CA THR A 3 6.41 67.78 -31.03
C THR A 3 6.19 68.08 -29.53
N ALA A 4 7.06 68.90 -28.94
CA ALA A 4 6.76 69.90 -27.89
C ALA A 4 8.04 70.75 -27.70
N THR A 5 8.19 71.97 -28.22
CA THR A 5 7.47 73.24 -28.00
C THR A 5 7.81 73.92 -26.68
N SER A 6 8.31 75.16 -26.81
CA SER A 6 8.32 76.32 -25.89
C SER A 6 9.71 76.70 -25.37
N SER A 7 10.11 77.96 -25.33
CA SER A 7 9.71 79.23 -25.96
C SER A 7 10.67 80.28 -25.39
N THR A 8 11.14 81.20 -26.25
CA THR A 8 11.32 82.66 -26.02
C THR A 8 11.80 83.15 -24.63
N THR A 9 12.77 84.05 -24.46
CA THR A 9 13.16 85.20 -25.29
C THR A 9 14.36 85.87 -24.61
N SER A 10 15.21 86.48 -25.44
CA SER A 10 16.07 87.62 -25.11
C SER A 10 15.38 88.61 -24.15
N THR A 11 16.04 89.28 -23.21
CA THR A 11 17.09 90.28 -23.48
C THR A 11 17.73 90.69 -22.15
N ALA A 12 19.04 90.45 -22.00
CA ALA A 12 19.91 91.16 -21.05
C ALA A 12 21.37 91.01 -21.52
N ALA A 13 21.61 91.47 -22.75
CA ALA A 13 22.93 91.61 -23.33
C ALA A 13 23.61 92.85 -22.74
N SER A 14 24.44 92.66 -21.69
CA SER A 14 25.57 93.57 -21.37
C SER A 14 26.47 93.14 -20.19
N ALA A 15 26.17 92.08 -19.43
CA ALA A 15 27.07 91.63 -18.32
C ALA A 15 27.59 90.18 -18.41
N ALA A 16 26.98 89.30 -19.22
CA ALA A 16 27.40 87.90 -19.37
C ALA A 16 28.43 87.64 -20.49
N ALA A 17 28.70 88.67 -21.31
CA ALA A 17 29.69 88.59 -22.38
C ALA A 17 31.12 88.48 -21.83
N THR A 18 31.37 88.97 -20.61
CA THR A 18 32.70 88.94 -19.98
C THR A 18 33.04 87.60 -19.33
N SER A 19 32.06 86.83 -18.84
CA SER A 19 32.32 85.51 -18.22
C SER A 19 32.37 84.37 -19.25
N THR A 20 31.63 84.48 -20.36
CA THR A 20 31.69 83.51 -21.46
C THR A 20 32.93 83.73 -22.31
N SER A 21 33.34 84.99 -22.53
CA SER A 21 34.67 85.28 -23.09
C SER A 21 35.78 84.90 -22.12
N ALA A 22 35.61 85.00 -20.79
CA ALA A 22 36.60 84.50 -19.83
C ALA A 22 36.65 82.96 -19.76
N LYS A 23 35.55 82.23 -19.92
CA LYS A 23 35.54 80.74 -19.94
C LYS A 23 35.96 80.18 -21.29
N ALA A 24 35.63 80.85 -22.40
CA ALA A 24 36.12 80.52 -23.72
C ALA A 24 37.58 80.98 -23.92
N ALA A 25 38.00 82.08 -23.29
CA ALA A 25 39.41 82.48 -23.21
C ALA A 25 40.18 81.59 -22.23
N ALA A 26 39.60 81.12 -21.12
CA ALA A 26 40.22 80.14 -20.24
C ALA A 26 40.29 78.76 -20.91
N GLY A 27 39.28 78.37 -21.68
CA GLY A 27 39.31 77.15 -22.51
C GLY A 27 40.28 77.27 -23.70
N LYS A 28 40.37 78.45 -24.33
CA LYS A 28 41.39 78.74 -25.35
C LYS A 28 42.79 78.87 -24.75
N ILE A 29 42.96 79.41 -23.55
CA ILE A 29 44.23 79.49 -22.82
C ILE A 29 44.64 78.10 -22.30
N ILE A 30 43.71 77.27 -21.83
CA ILE A 30 43.99 75.86 -21.54
C ILE A 30 44.37 75.14 -22.83
N SER A 31 43.67 75.38 -23.95
CA SER A 31 43.99 74.75 -25.24
C SER A 31 45.26 75.29 -25.89
N THR A 32 45.69 76.53 -25.64
CA THR A 32 46.91 77.13 -26.22
C THR A 32 48.12 77.02 -25.31
N LEU A 33 47.95 76.96 -23.99
CA LEU A 33 48.99 76.50 -23.06
C LEU A 33 49.15 74.97 -23.13
N SER A 34 48.08 74.23 -23.47
CA SER A 34 48.15 72.81 -23.87
C SER A 34 48.65 72.63 -25.31
N ALA A 35 48.60 73.64 -26.17
CA ALA A 35 49.27 73.63 -27.48
C ALA A 35 50.78 73.98 -27.40
N GLY A 36 51.28 74.41 -26.24
CA GLY A 36 52.70 74.67 -25.98
C GLY A 36 53.40 73.61 -25.12
N SER A 37 52.64 72.70 -24.51
CA SER A 37 53.12 71.51 -23.79
C SER A 37 51.94 70.53 -23.74
N GLY A 38 51.86 69.65 -24.73
CA GLY A 38 50.71 68.78 -25.05
C GLY A 38 50.32 67.76 -24.00
N VAL A 39 49.82 68.21 -22.85
CA VAL A 39 49.43 67.34 -21.74
C VAL A 39 48.07 67.77 -21.16
N ASP A 40 47.00 67.10 -21.57
CA ASP A 40 45.70 67.13 -20.90
C ASP A 40 45.87 66.48 -19.51
N VAL A 41 45.79 67.26 -18.44
CA VAL A 41 46.04 66.80 -17.06
C VAL A 41 45.03 65.73 -16.59
N ASN A 42 43.81 65.70 -17.14
CA ASN A 42 42.83 64.68 -16.81
C ASN A 42 43.15 63.39 -17.58
N SER A 43 43.59 63.52 -18.84
CA SER A 43 44.17 62.40 -19.60
C SER A 43 45.46 61.89 -18.96
N LEU A 44 46.34 62.75 -18.48
CA LEU A 44 47.61 62.37 -17.85
C LEU A 44 47.35 61.71 -16.49
N ALA A 45 46.42 62.23 -15.69
CA ALA A 45 46.03 61.62 -14.42
C ALA A 45 45.41 60.24 -14.64
N ASN A 46 44.51 60.09 -15.62
CA ASN A 46 43.96 58.78 -15.98
C ASN A 46 45.04 57.84 -16.55
N SER A 47 45.93 58.34 -17.41
CA SER A 47 47.04 57.55 -17.96
C SER A 47 48.04 57.11 -16.88
N LEU A 48 48.31 57.95 -15.87
CA LEU A 48 49.18 57.59 -14.73
C LEU A 48 48.50 56.57 -13.82
N VAL A 49 47.21 56.75 -13.53
CA VAL A 49 46.44 55.80 -12.72
C VAL A 49 46.30 54.45 -13.44
N GLU A 50 46.06 54.45 -14.74
CA GLU A 50 46.02 53.22 -15.55
C GLU A 50 47.40 52.60 -15.69
N ALA A 51 48.47 53.38 -15.89
CA ALA A 51 49.84 52.86 -15.93
C ALA A 51 50.26 52.24 -14.58
N GLU A 52 49.79 52.79 -13.46
CA GLU A 52 50.08 52.25 -12.13
C GLU A 52 49.19 51.06 -11.76
N LYS A 53 47.93 51.03 -12.22
CA LYS A 53 47.01 49.90 -12.00
C LYS A 53 47.27 48.72 -12.93
N ALA A 54 47.68 48.96 -14.17
CA ALA A 54 47.93 47.94 -15.18
C ALA A 54 48.77 46.75 -14.69
N PRO A 55 49.94 46.94 -14.04
CA PRO A 55 50.75 45.80 -13.58
C PRO A 55 50.07 45.01 -12.46
N ARG A 56 49.43 45.68 -11.50
CA ARG A 56 48.68 45.01 -10.42
C ARG A 56 47.46 44.27 -10.95
N LYS A 57 46.74 44.85 -11.90
CA LYS A 57 45.61 44.22 -12.58
C LYS A 57 46.06 43.00 -13.38
N ALA A 58 47.15 43.10 -14.15
CA ALA A 58 47.69 41.98 -14.89
C ALA A 58 48.13 40.82 -13.98
N GLU A 59 48.75 41.12 -12.82
CA GLU A 59 49.13 40.09 -11.85
C GLU A 59 47.91 39.43 -11.19
N ILE A 60 46.89 40.21 -10.82
CA ILE A 60 45.63 39.67 -10.28
C ILE A 60 44.90 38.83 -11.33
N ASP A 61 44.75 39.31 -12.56
CA ASP A 61 44.11 38.57 -13.65
C ASP A 61 44.87 37.26 -13.95
N ALA A 62 46.20 37.28 -13.88
CA ALA A 62 47.01 36.06 -14.00
C ALA A 62 46.79 35.08 -12.82
N ARG A 63 46.64 35.59 -11.59
CA ARG A 63 46.29 34.76 -10.41
C ARG A 63 44.88 34.20 -10.51
N VAL A 64 43.92 34.97 -11.02
CA VAL A 64 42.53 34.55 -11.28
C VAL A 64 42.52 33.45 -12.34
N ALA A 65 43.14 33.67 -13.50
CA ALA A 65 43.23 32.68 -14.57
C ALA A 65 43.89 31.36 -14.10
N LYS A 66 44.95 31.45 -13.29
CA LYS A 66 45.59 30.28 -12.68
C LYS A 66 44.66 29.55 -11.70
N ALA A 67 43.91 30.28 -10.88
CA ALA A 67 42.95 29.71 -9.95
C ALA A 67 41.75 29.06 -10.67
N GLU A 68 41.18 29.70 -11.70
CA GLU A 68 40.09 29.17 -12.53
C GLU A 68 40.50 27.89 -13.27
N GLY A 69 41.73 27.83 -13.79
CA GLY A 69 42.30 26.62 -14.37
C GLY A 69 42.43 25.49 -13.34
N GLY A 70 42.87 25.81 -12.12
CA GLY A 70 42.92 24.86 -11.00
C GLY A 70 41.54 24.35 -10.60
N ILE A 71 40.57 25.25 -10.42
CA ILE A 71 39.18 24.91 -10.07
C ILE A 71 38.56 24.02 -11.15
N SER A 72 38.77 24.32 -12.43
CA SER A 72 38.28 23.52 -13.55
C SER A 72 38.91 22.12 -13.59
N GLY A 73 40.22 22.03 -13.32
CA GLY A 73 40.92 20.75 -13.17
C GLY A 73 40.36 19.89 -12.04
N TYR A 74 40.14 20.49 -10.86
CA TYR A 74 39.51 19.79 -9.73
C TYR A 74 38.05 19.40 -10.01
N ALA A 75 37.29 20.23 -10.73
CA ALA A 75 35.92 19.91 -11.13
C ALA A 75 35.87 18.71 -12.08
N ALA A 76 36.79 18.63 -13.06
CA ALA A 76 36.91 17.48 -13.95
C ALA A 76 37.27 16.19 -13.18
N ILE A 77 38.21 16.28 -12.22
CA ILE A 77 38.57 15.14 -11.36
C ILE A 77 37.36 14.72 -10.49
N LYS A 78 36.61 15.68 -9.93
CA LYS A 78 35.41 15.41 -9.14
C LYS A 78 34.32 14.73 -9.98
N PHE A 79 34.17 15.11 -11.25
CA PHE A 79 33.22 14.48 -12.16
C PHE A 79 33.58 13.00 -12.39
N VAL A 80 34.84 12.71 -12.72
CA VAL A 80 35.32 11.33 -12.92
C VAL A 80 35.23 10.52 -11.62
N LEU A 81 35.48 11.12 -10.45
CA LEU A 81 35.29 10.46 -9.16
C LEU A 81 33.81 10.19 -8.85
N GLY A 82 32.89 11.05 -9.30
CA GLY A 82 31.45 10.83 -9.23
C GLY A 82 31.01 9.64 -10.08
N ASP A 83 31.53 9.53 -11.31
CA ASP A 83 31.31 8.38 -12.18
C ASP A 83 31.88 7.09 -11.55
N LEU A 84 33.09 7.17 -11.00
CA LEU A 84 33.73 6.04 -10.31
C LEU A 84 32.94 5.60 -9.08
N GLN A 85 32.49 6.55 -8.25
CA GLN A 85 31.64 6.27 -7.09
C GLN A 85 30.33 5.61 -7.50
N THR A 86 29.72 6.07 -8.60
CA THR A 86 28.48 5.49 -9.14
C THR A 86 28.72 4.06 -9.60
N ALA A 87 29.80 3.81 -10.34
CA ALA A 87 30.20 2.47 -10.76
C ALA A 87 30.43 1.52 -9.56
N PHE A 88 31.13 1.98 -8.51
CA PHE A 88 31.34 1.19 -7.30
C PHE A 88 30.05 0.97 -6.47
N THR A 89 29.14 1.95 -6.45
CA THR A 89 27.84 1.79 -5.78
C THR A 89 27.00 0.71 -6.46
N ASN A 90 27.02 0.67 -7.79
CA ASN A 90 26.35 -0.38 -8.56
C ASN A 90 27.00 -1.76 -8.33
N LEU A 91 28.33 -1.81 -8.16
CA LEU A 91 29.08 -3.03 -7.83
C LEU A 91 28.83 -3.54 -6.40
N LYS A 92 28.51 -2.66 -5.45
CA LYS A 92 28.25 -3.03 -4.05
C LYS A 92 26.98 -3.88 -3.89
N ASN A 93 26.02 -3.81 -4.83
CA ASN A 93 24.79 -4.59 -4.76
C ASN A 93 25.04 -6.08 -5.07
N GLN A 94 25.01 -6.90 -4.03
CA GLN A 94 25.21 -8.36 -4.06
C GLN A 94 24.25 -9.08 -5.04
N SER A 95 23.04 -8.53 -5.27
CA SER A 95 22.06 -9.07 -6.22
C SER A 95 22.55 -9.08 -7.67
N SER A 96 23.52 -8.24 -8.03
CA SER A 96 24.11 -8.19 -9.37
C SER A 96 25.03 -9.38 -9.68
N PHE A 97 25.59 -10.02 -8.65
CA PHE A 97 26.59 -11.09 -8.78
C PHE A 97 26.04 -12.50 -8.57
N ASN A 98 24.89 -12.63 -7.89
CA ASN A 98 24.21 -13.90 -7.68
C ASN A 98 22.90 -13.96 -8.50
N THR A 99 23.02 -13.74 -9.80
CA THR A 99 21.88 -13.86 -10.73
C THR A 99 21.72 -15.33 -11.14
N LEU A 100 20.98 -16.08 -10.34
CA LEU A 100 20.56 -17.41 -10.76
C LEU A 100 19.63 -17.26 -11.98
N VAL A 101 19.93 -17.97 -13.06
CA VAL A 101 19.05 -18.06 -14.22
C VAL A 101 18.32 -19.40 -14.15
N PRO A 102 17.03 -19.43 -13.78
CA PRO A 102 16.30 -20.67 -13.69
C PRO A 102 16.16 -21.29 -15.09
N GLN A 103 16.59 -22.54 -15.24
CA GLN A 103 16.33 -23.36 -16.42
C GLN A 103 15.12 -24.24 -16.12
N ILE A 104 14.04 -24.09 -16.90
CA ILE A 104 12.77 -24.78 -16.65
C ILE A 104 12.50 -25.75 -17.81
N SER A 105 12.36 -27.03 -17.48
CA SER A 105 12.07 -28.09 -18.45
C SER A 105 10.68 -27.96 -19.09
N GLN A 106 9.71 -27.38 -18.38
CA GLN A 106 8.33 -27.15 -18.85
C GLN A 106 7.88 -25.69 -18.62
N PRO A 107 8.34 -24.72 -19.44
CA PRO A 107 8.05 -23.29 -19.23
C PRO A 107 6.58 -22.89 -19.44
N ASN A 108 5.79 -23.72 -20.13
CA ASN A 108 4.34 -23.49 -20.29
C ASN A 108 3.51 -23.93 -19.07
N ALA A 109 4.10 -24.70 -18.15
CA ALA A 109 3.40 -25.22 -16.97
C ALA A 109 3.75 -24.44 -15.70
N VAL A 110 5.01 -24.03 -15.55
CA VAL A 110 5.52 -23.32 -14.37
C VAL A 110 6.52 -22.27 -14.81
N SER A 111 6.47 -21.10 -14.19
CA SER A 111 7.53 -20.09 -14.24
C SER A 111 8.16 -19.94 -12.86
N VAL A 112 9.48 -19.79 -12.79
CA VAL A 112 10.23 -19.62 -11.55
C VAL A 112 11.04 -18.34 -11.66
N THR A 113 11.05 -17.56 -10.57
CA THR A 113 11.93 -16.40 -10.40
C THR A 113 12.72 -16.58 -9.13
N THR A 114 14.02 -16.32 -9.19
CA THR A 114 14.93 -16.45 -8.04
C THR A 114 15.22 -15.09 -7.42
N THR A 115 15.45 -15.07 -6.11
CA THR A 115 15.98 -13.90 -5.40
C THR A 115 17.48 -14.08 -5.15
N ALA A 116 18.17 -13.02 -4.73
CA ALA A 116 19.63 -13.06 -4.47
C ALA A 116 20.04 -14.04 -3.35
N SER A 117 19.07 -14.48 -2.53
CA SER A 117 19.28 -15.46 -1.46
C SER A 117 19.05 -16.91 -1.90
N ALA A 118 18.67 -17.15 -3.16
CA ALA A 118 18.44 -18.49 -3.67
C ALA A 118 19.76 -19.26 -3.82
N THR A 119 19.76 -20.52 -3.39
CA THR A 119 20.89 -21.45 -3.54
C THR A 119 20.82 -22.13 -4.91
N THR A 120 21.97 -22.41 -5.52
CA THR A 120 22.02 -23.20 -6.76
C THR A 120 21.63 -24.65 -6.49
N GLY A 121 20.73 -25.18 -7.31
CA GLY A 121 20.22 -26.53 -7.15
C GLY A 121 19.33 -26.94 -8.31
N SER A 122 19.12 -28.25 -8.45
CA SER A 122 18.05 -28.80 -9.30
C SER A 122 16.89 -29.18 -8.40
N HIS A 123 15.70 -28.72 -8.74
CA HIS A 123 14.48 -29.04 -8.01
C HIS A 123 13.49 -29.76 -8.94
N THR A 124 12.86 -30.81 -8.43
CA THR A 124 11.77 -31.48 -9.14
C THR A 124 10.45 -30.91 -8.68
N VAL A 125 9.69 -30.29 -9.58
CA VAL A 125 8.36 -29.73 -9.26
C VAL A 125 7.28 -30.58 -9.90
N SER A 126 6.36 -31.10 -9.09
CA SER A 126 5.19 -31.86 -9.55
C SER A 126 3.92 -31.10 -9.21
N VAL A 127 3.22 -30.57 -10.22
CA VAL A 127 1.93 -29.89 -10.03
C VAL A 127 0.80 -30.92 -10.09
N THR A 128 0.12 -31.14 -8.98
CA THR A 128 -0.95 -32.16 -8.87
C THR A 128 -2.33 -31.56 -9.07
N ARG A 129 -2.52 -30.26 -8.76
CA ARG A 129 -3.80 -29.56 -8.95
C ARG A 129 -3.61 -28.05 -9.09
N LEU A 130 -4.34 -27.43 -10.01
CA LEU A 130 -4.39 -25.97 -10.12
C LEU A 130 -5.33 -25.37 -9.07
N ALA A 131 -5.07 -24.12 -8.70
CA ALA A 131 -6.00 -23.35 -7.90
C ALA A 131 -7.32 -23.22 -8.65
N GLN A 132 -8.43 -23.39 -7.95
CA GLN A 132 -9.77 -23.30 -8.51
C GLN A 132 -10.51 -22.11 -7.91
N GLN A 133 -11.33 -21.48 -8.74
CA GLN A 133 -12.22 -20.40 -8.33
C GLN A 133 -13.54 -20.95 -7.83
N GLN A 134 -14.14 -20.28 -6.86
CA GLN A 134 -15.52 -20.58 -6.49
C GLN A 134 -16.48 -20.05 -7.55
N ARG A 135 -17.48 -20.85 -7.92
CA ARG A 135 -18.61 -20.44 -8.75
C ARG A 135 -19.89 -20.73 -8.01
N SER A 136 -20.71 -19.71 -7.82
CA SER A 136 -22.04 -19.83 -7.24
C SER A 136 -23.09 -19.36 -8.25
N ILE A 137 -24.28 -19.92 -8.17
CA ILE A 137 -25.40 -19.53 -9.01
C ILE A 137 -26.60 -19.19 -8.14
N SER A 138 -27.47 -18.30 -8.63
CA SER A 138 -28.72 -18.00 -7.96
C SER A 138 -29.50 -19.30 -7.71
N ALA A 139 -29.82 -19.59 -6.45
CA ALA A 139 -30.11 -20.92 -5.93
C ALA A 139 -31.39 -21.56 -6.50
N ASP A 140 -31.38 -22.88 -6.73
CA ASP A 140 -32.51 -23.59 -7.35
C ASP A 140 -33.78 -23.67 -6.49
N ASN A 141 -33.65 -23.45 -5.17
CA ASN A 141 -34.80 -23.32 -4.27
C ASN A 141 -35.57 -22.01 -4.48
N VAL A 142 -35.04 -21.11 -5.32
CA VAL A 142 -35.71 -19.92 -5.80
C VAL A 142 -35.95 -20.07 -7.31
N PRO A 143 -37.12 -19.68 -7.84
CA PRO A 143 -37.35 -19.61 -9.28
C PRO A 143 -36.25 -18.78 -9.96
N GLY A 144 -35.83 -19.18 -11.16
CA GLY A 144 -34.95 -18.33 -11.96
C GLY A 144 -35.67 -17.06 -12.44
N PHE A 145 -35.06 -16.34 -13.37
CA PHE A 145 -35.67 -15.15 -13.95
C PHE A 145 -36.23 -15.45 -15.34
N ALA A 146 -37.45 -14.97 -15.61
CA ALA A 146 -38.09 -15.11 -16.92
C ALA A 146 -37.34 -14.34 -18.00
N THR A 147 -36.87 -13.13 -17.67
CA THR A 147 -36.10 -12.26 -18.58
C THR A 147 -34.96 -11.58 -17.82
N PRO A 148 -33.96 -11.02 -18.53
CA PRO A 148 -32.92 -10.19 -17.91
C PRO A 148 -33.45 -8.93 -17.21
N LEU A 149 -34.70 -8.54 -17.50
CA LEU A 149 -35.37 -7.34 -17.01
C LEU A 149 -36.46 -7.62 -15.97
N SER A 150 -36.63 -8.89 -15.56
CA SER A 150 -37.59 -9.25 -14.52
C SER A 150 -37.29 -8.51 -13.22
N GLN A 151 -38.29 -7.88 -12.62
CA GLN A 151 -38.13 -7.17 -11.35
C GLN A 151 -37.85 -8.16 -10.21
N VAL A 152 -36.88 -7.83 -9.36
CA VAL A 152 -36.54 -8.52 -8.12
C VAL A 152 -36.97 -7.64 -6.95
N ASN A 153 -37.40 -8.26 -5.84
CA ASN A 153 -37.82 -7.55 -4.62
C ASN A 153 -38.89 -6.48 -4.88
N ASP A 154 -39.84 -6.74 -5.79
CA ASP A 154 -40.90 -5.82 -6.20
C ASP A 154 -40.39 -4.44 -6.68
N GLY A 155 -39.12 -4.36 -7.11
CA GLY A 155 -38.46 -3.11 -7.51
C GLY A 155 -37.97 -2.24 -6.37
N ALA A 156 -38.11 -2.69 -5.12
CA ALA A 156 -37.51 -2.03 -3.99
C ALA A 156 -35.99 -2.27 -3.94
N ALA A 157 -35.24 -1.22 -3.63
CA ALA A 157 -33.79 -1.31 -3.41
C ALA A 157 -33.45 -2.31 -2.30
N PHE A 158 -32.29 -2.95 -2.42
CA PHE A 158 -31.77 -3.91 -1.45
C PHE A 158 -30.23 -3.92 -1.51
N SER A 159 -29.61 -4.70 -0.64
CA SER A 159 -28.16 -4.85 -0.58
C SER A 159 -27.74 -6.29 -0.81
N LEU A 160 -26.56 -6.51 -1.36
CA LEU A 160 -25.87 -7.79 -1.32
C LEU A 160 -24.73 -7.68 -0.31
N VAL A 161 -24.69 -8.60 0.64
CA VAL A 161 -23.59 -8.74 1.59
C VAL A 161 -22.65 -9.81 1.08
N LEU A 162 -21.47 -9.39 0.66
CA LEU A 162 -20.39 -10.22 0.21
C LEU A 162 -19.40 -10.45 1.35
N LYS A 163 -19.10 -11.71 1.65
CA LYS A 163 -17.98 -12.09 2.51
C LYS A 163 -16.98 -12.84 1.65
N ASN A 164 -15.79 -12.27 1.42
CA ASN A 164 -14.68 -12.89 0.70
C ASN A 164 -13.78 -13.61 1.69
N SER A 165 -14.31 -14.60 2.39
CA SER A 165 -13.50 -15.34 3.36
C SER A 165 -13.98 -16.76 3.56
N ILE A 166 -13.09 -17.55 4.11
CA ILE A 166 -13.40 -18.81 4.77
C ILE A 166 -14.02 -18.44 6.12
N ASP A 167 -15.04 -19.18 6.57
CA ASP A 167 -15.57 -18.98 7.92
C ASP A 167 -14.45 -19.21 8.96
N PRO A 168 -14.03 -18.15 9.70
CA PRO A 168 -12.90 -18.21 10.61
C PRO A 168 -13.28 -18.87 11.94
N THR A 169 -14.55 -19.24 12.14
CA THR A 169 -15.06 -19.79 13.40
C THR A 169 -14.30 -21.05 13.80
N PRO A 170 -13.54 -21.03 14.92
CA PRO A 170 -12.82 -22.20 15.41
C PRO A 170 -13.78 -23.29 15.87
N THR A 171 -13.34 -24.54 15.85
CA THR A 171 -14.05 -25.65 16.49
C THR A 171 -13.43 -25.95 17.85
N LYS A 172 -14.21 -26.45 18.80
CA LYS A 172 -13.70 -26.87 20.11
C LYS A 172 -14.08 -28.31 20.45
N VAL A 173 -13.21 -28.99 21.18
CA VAL A 173 -13.47 -30.29 21.81
C VAL A 173 -13.18 -30.19 23.30
N PHE A 174 -14.22 -30.35 24.13
CA PHE A 174 -14.09 -30.35 25.57
C PHE A 174 -13.84 -31.76 26.11
N THR A 175 -12.88 -31.88 27.03
CA THR A 175 -12.60 -33.09 27.81
C THR A 175 -12.68 -32.72 29.29
N GLN A 176 -13.70 -33.22 29.97
CA GLN A 176 -13.91 -33.00 31.40
C GLN A 176 -12.77 -33.63 32.21
N GLY A 177 -12.23 -32.87 33.15
CA GLY A 177 -11.28 -33.37 34.14
C GLY A 177 -11.97 -34.22 35.22
N THR A 178 -11.24 -34.53 36.28
CA THR A 178 -11.76 -35.23 37.47
C THR A 178 -11.47 -34.39 38.71
N GLY A 179 -11.86 -34.84 39.91
CA GLY A 179 -11.50 -34.15 41.16
C GLY A 179 -9.99 -33.95 41.36
N SER A 180 -9.15 -34.71 40.65
CA SER A 180 -7.69 -34.63 40.73
C SER A 180 -7.00 -34.21 39.43
N THR A 181 -7.76 -33.92 38.37
CA THR A 181 -7.20 -33.52 37.08
C THR A 181 -7.92 -32.32 36.47
N PRO A 182 -7.20 -31.40 35.81
CA PRO A 182 -7.82 -30.28 35.12
C PRO A 182 -8.58 -30.75 33.87
N SER A 183 -9.60 -29.97 33.51
CA SER A 183 -10.32 -30.09 32.25
C SER A 183 -9.52 -29.48 31.11
N LYS A 184 -9.78 -29.94 29.88
CA LYS A 184 -9.10 -29.47 28.67
C LYS A 184 -10.09 -29.08 27.59
N ILE A 185 -9.75 -28.03 26.83
CA ILE A 185 -10.47 -27.63 25.62
C ILE A 185 -9.46 -27.55 24.49
N ALA A 186 -9.58 -28.43 23.49
CA ALA A 186 -8.80 -28.31 22.26
C ALA A 186 -9.54 -27.35 21.32
N VAL A 187 -8.99 -26.15 21.11
CA VAL A 187 -9.49 -25.17 20.14
C VAL A 187 -8.72 -25.36 18.84
N THR A 188 -9.42 -25.71 17.77
CA THR A 188 -8.86 -25.83 16.41
C THR A 188 -9.22 -24.59 15.63
N PHE A 189 -8.22 -23.73 15.39
CA PHE A 189 -8.36 -22.52 14.61
C PHE A 189 -8.46 -22.82 13.12
N LYS A 190 -9.01 -21.86 12.38
CA LYS A 190 -9.07 -21.86 10.92
C LYS A 190 -8.26 -20.68 10.38
N ALA A 191 -7.98 -20.72 9.08
CA ALA A 191 -7.42 -19.57 8.40
C ALA A 191 -8.39 -18.38 8.48
N MET A 192 -7.83 -17.18 8.49
CA MET A 192 -8.54 -15.91 8.59
C MET A 192 -8.08 -14.97 7.48
N ASN A 193 -8.99 -14.19 6.91
CA ASN A 193 -8.63 -13.09 6.02
C ASN A 193 -8.55 -11.76 6.79
N LYS A 194 -7.96 -10.76 6.15
CA LYS A 194 -7.86 -9.41 6.72
C LYS A 194 -9.26 -8.87 7.08
N GLY A 195 -9.40 -8.38 8.30
CA GLY A 195 -10.64 -7.84 8.87
C GLY A 195 -11.52 -8.88 9.55
N ASP A 196 -11.24 -10.18 9.39
CA ASP A 196 -11.96 -11.22 10.11
C ASP A 196 -11.63 -11.15 11.61
N THR A 197 -12.57 -11.60 12.43
CA THR A 197 -12.37 -11.70 13.87
C THR A 197 -12.58 -13.12 14.37
N VAL A 198 -11.83 -13.47 15.43
CA VAL A 198 -12.01 -14.70 16.20
C VAL A 198 -12.00 -14.34 17.68
N ALA A 199 -13.00 -14.79 18.42
CA ALA A 199 -13.09 -14.61 19.85
C ALA A 199 -12.98 -15.95 20.59
N VAL A 200 -12.08 -16.02 21.57
CA VAL A 200 -11.87 -17.16 22.45
C VAL A 200 -11.83 -16.68 23.89
N ASN A 201 -12.74 -17.19 24.72
CA ASN A 201 -12.77 -16.90 26.16
C ASN A 201 -12.71 -15.39 26.50
N GLY A 202 -13.42 -14.55 25.74
CA GLY A 202 -13.49 -13.10 25.93
C GLY A 202 -12.41 -12.29 25.19
N LEU A 203 -11.33 -12.91 24.72
CA LEU A 203 -10.30 -12.25 23.93
C LEU A 203 -10.64 -12.33 22.45
N THR A 204 -10.67 -11.19 21.76
CA THR A 204 -11.00 -11.12 20.33
C THR A 204 -9.79 -10.68 19.51
N LEU A 205 -9.37 -11.51 18.56
CA LEU A 205 -8.38 -11.16 17.53
C LEU A 205 -9.10 -10.56 16.32
N THR A 206 -8.59 -9.45 15.79
CA THR A 206 -8.92 -8.95 14.43
C THR A 206 -7.69 -9.09 13.55
N ALA A 207 -7.81 -9.79 12.42
CA ALA A 207 -6.70 -10.02 11.50
C ALA A 207 -6.38 -8.77 10.67
N ASN A 208 -5.11 -8.38 10.58
CA ASN A 208 -4.65 -7.22 9.79
C ASN A 208 -4.10 -7.64 8.41
N LYS A 209 -3.92 -8.95 8.19
CA LYS A 209 -3.57 -9.60 6.92
C LYS A 209 -4.26 -10.97 6.84
N SER A 210 -4.05 -11.70 5.75
CA SER A 210 -4.42 -13.12 5.71
C SER A 210 -3.49 -13.92 6.64
N LEU A 211 -4.07 -14.79 7.45
CA LEU A 211 -3.41 -15.64 8.44
C LEU A 211 -3.79 -17.09 8.20
N SER A 212 -2.81 -17.98 8.21
CA SER A 212 -3.02 -19.43 8.27
C SER A 212 -3.58 -19.85 9.63
N ALA A 213 -4.20 -21.03 9.70
CA ALA A 213 -4.70 -21.58 10.96
C ALA A 213 -3.60 -21.69 12.04
N THR A 214 -2.37 -22.03 11.63
CA THR A 214 -1.20 -22.09 12.51
C THR A 214 -0.84 -20.71 13.04
N GLU A 215 -0.71 -19.70 12.18
CA GLU A 215 -0.44 -18.31 12.61
C GLU A 215 -1.52 -17.80 13.58
N VAL A 216 -2.81 -18.08 13.31
CA VAL A 216 -3.90 -17.68 14.22
C VAL A 216 -3.74 -18.34 15.58
N GLY A 217 -3.43 -19.64 15.60
CA GLY A 217 -3.26 -20.33 16.86
C GLY A 217 -1.96 -19.97 17.60
N GLU A 218 -0.89 -19.54 16.90
CA GLU A 218 0.31 -18.95 17.53
C GLU A 218 -0.05 -17.64 18.26
N LEU A 219 -0.93 -16.82 17.67
CA LEU A 219 -1.38 -15.57 18.31
C LEU A 219 -2.17 -15.81 19.62
N PHE A 220 -2.80 -16.98 19.77
CA PHE A 220 -3.56 -17.37 20.95
C PHE A 220 -2.79 -18.34 21.87
N ASP A 221 -1.52 -18.61 21.61
CA ASP A 221 -0.74 -19.54 22.45
C ASP A 221 -0.21 -18.86 23.72
N GLN A 222 0.11 -19.69 24.73
CA GLN A 222 0.85 -19.28 25.94
C GLN A 222 0.28 -18.11 26.77
N LEU A 223 -1.00 -17.79 26.61
CA LEU A 223 -1.78 -16.96 27.54
C LEU A 223 -1.97 -17.68 28.88
N ASP A 224 -1.11 -17.34 29.84
CA ASP A 224 -1.19 -17.88 31.21
C ASP A 224 -2.10 -17.03 32.11
N THR A 225 -3.19 -17.64 32.58
CA THR A 225 -4.11 -16.99 33.53
C THR A 225 -3.82 -17.31 35.00
N ALA A 226 -2.83 -18.16 35.29
CA ALA A 226 -2.46 -18.56 36.65
C ALA A 226 -1.46 -17.61 37.33
N THR A 227 -0.86 -16.67 36.59
CA THR A 227 0.08 -15.69 37.17
C THR A 227 -0.63 -14.77 38.17
N ALA A 228 0.09 -14.25 39.17
CA ALA A 228 -0.49 -13.31 40.14
C ALA A 228 -1.06 -12.05 39.45
N ALA A 229 -0.43 -11.59 38.38
CA ALA A 229 -0.87 -10.43 37.61
C ALA A 229 -2.19 -10.71 36.87
N SER A 230 -2.30 -11.87 36.21
CA SER A 230 -3.52 -12.25 35.48
C SER A 230 -4.68 -12.54 36.42
N VAL A 231 -4.43 -13.11 37.61
CA VAL A 231 -5.47 -13.31 38.62
C VAL A 231 -5.98 -11.98 39.16
N ALA A 232 -5.09 -11.02 39.43
CA ALA A 232 -5.49 -9.69 39.91
C ALA A 232 -6.26 -8.87 38.86
N ALA A 233 -6.02 -9.13 37.57
CA ALA A 233 -6.69 -8.46 36.45
C ALA A 233 -7.95 -9.19 35.94
N ASP A 234 -8.32 -10.31 36.58
CA ASP A 234 -9.37 -11.23 36.12
C ASP A 234 -9.17 -11.74 34.67
N GLY A 235 -7.91 -11.78 34.19
CA GLY A 235 -7.54 -12.33 32.90
C GLY A 235 -6.21 -11.79 32.37
N VAL A 236 -5.88 -12.16 31.13
CA VAL A 236 -4.79 -11.55 30.36
C VAL A 236 -5.39 -10.48 29.45
N GLU A 237 -5.06 -9.22 29.72
CA GLU A 237 -5.60 -8.08 28.97
C GLU A 237 -5.02 -7.98 27.56
N ALA A 238 -5.81 -7.60 26.57
CA ALA A 238 -5.31 -7.42 25.20
C ALA A 238 -4.16 -6.40 25.12
N SER A 239 -4.14 -5.39 26.00
CA SER A 239 -3.08 -4.38 26.07
C SER A 239 -1.72 -4.95 26.48
N THR A 240 -1.67 -6.07 27.21
CA THR A 240 -0.41 -6.72 27.60
C THR A 240 0.09 -7.68 26.52
N ILE A 241 -0.79 -8.10 25.61
CA ILE A 241 -0.47 -8.99 24.49
C ILE A 241 -0.03 -8.17 23.27
N ASN A 242 -0.79 -7.12 22.93
CA ASN A 242 -0.56 -6.31 21.73
C ASN A 242 0.84 -5.68 21.70
N SER A 243 1.50 -5.76 20.53
CA SER A 243 2.81 -5.17 20.29
C SER A 243 2.93 -4.67 18.85
N THR A 244 3.94 -3.84 18.56
CA THR A 244 4.22 -3.36 17.20
C THR A 244 4.52 -4.52 16.23
N ALA A 245 5.15 -5.59 16.70
CA ALA A 245 5.41 -6.78 15.88
C ALA A 245 4.10 -7.51 15.52
N LEU A 246 3.23 -7.71 16.51
CA LEU A 246 1.95 -8.38 16.32
C LEU A 246 0.96 -7.59 15.45
N ALA A 247 1.05 -6.25 15.46
CA ALA A 247 0.18 -5.38 14.67
C ALA A 247 0.21 -5.68 13.15
N THR A 248 1.28 -6.30 12.65
CA THR A 248 1.37 -6.77 11.25
C THR A 248 0.42 -7.94 10.98
N TYR A 249 0.18 -8.79 11.98
CA TYR A 249 -0.64 -10.00 11.88
C TYR A 249 -2.08 -9.73 12.29
N GLY A 250 -2.28 -9.07 13.43
CA GLY A 250 -3.60 -8.74 13.94
C GLY A 250 -3.54 -7.87 15.18
N THR A 251 -4.71 -7.60 15.76
CA THR A 251 -4.85 -6.80 16.97
C THR A 251 -5.87 -7.43 17.89
N PHE A 252 -5.51 -7.59 19.15
CA PHE A 252 -6.39 -8.11 20.19
C PHE A 252 -7.23 -7.00 20.83
N SER A 253 -8.44 -7.33 21.24
CA SER A 253 -9.30 -6.53 22.11
C SER A 253 -9.97 -7.41 23.17
N GLY A 254 -10.44 -6.78 24.25
CA GLY A 254 -10.99 -7.49 25.40
C GLY A 254 -9.89 -8.09 26.29
N LYS A 255 -10.22 -9.20 26.95
CA LYS A 255 -9.30 -9.93 27.83
C LYS A 255 -9.54 -11.43 27.71
N PHE A 256 -8.48 -12.21 27.84
CA PHE A 256 -8.59 -13.66 27.98
C PHE A 256 -8.92 -13.97 29.43
N ALA A 257 -10.17 -14.34 29.71
CA ALA A 257 -10.68 -14.47 31.08
C ALA A 257 -9.97 -15.57 31.88
N ILE A 258 -9.88 -15.41 33.20
CA ILE A 258 -9.34 -16.43 34.11
C ILE A 258 -10.09 -17.77 34.03
N GLY A 259 -9.43 -18.82 34.50
CA GLY A 259 -10.01 -20.16 34.67
C GLY A 259 -9.43 -21.20 33.73
N TYR A 260 -8.84 -20.77 32.62
CA TYR A 260 -8.10 -21.61 31.67
C TYR A 260 -6.83 -20.88 31.21
N SER A 261 -5.72 -21.60 31.04
CA SER A 261 -4.50 -21.10 30.38
C SER A 261 -4.33 -21.79 29.04
N SER A 262 -3.85 -21.09 28.01
CA SER A 262 -3.56 -21.69 26.71
C SER A 262 -2.16 -22.29 26.68
N GLY A 263 -2.04 -23.51 26.15
CA GLY A 263 -0.76 -24.15 25.87
C GLY A 263 -0.10 -23.63 24.59
N VAL A 264 0.93 -24.36 24.15
CA VAL A 264 1.62 -24.11 22.87
C VAL A 264 0.73 -24.46 21.68
N ASN A 265 0.90 -23.74 20.58
CA ASN A 265 0.26 -24.10 19.32
C ASN A 265 0.81 -25.44 18.79
N ASN A 266 -0.09 -26.29 18.30
CA ASN A 266 0.26 -27.48 17.52
C ASN A 266 -0.50 -27.46 16.20
N ASN A 267 0.11 -26.82 15.19
CA ASN A 267 -0.42 -26.72 13.82
C ASN A 267 -1.86 -26.20 13.76
N GLY A 268 -2.12 -25.09 14.46
CA GLY A 268 -3.45 -24.46 14.53
C GLY A 268 -4.37 -25.01 15.60
N VAL A 269 -3.93 -25.98 16.41
CA VAL A 269 -4.65 -26.45 17.59
C VAL A 269 -3.99 -25.92 18.85
N VAL A 270 -4.74 -25.22 19.70
CA VAL A 270 -4.30 -24.76 21.03
C VAL A 270 -5.11 -25.47 22.08
N THR A 271 -4.43 -26.11 23.04
CA THR A 271 -5.09 -26.77 24.17
C THR A 271 -5.18 -25.80 25.34
N LEU A 272 -6.40 -25.44 25.73
CA LEU A 272 -6.67 -24.71 26.95
C LEU A 272 -6.76 -25.70 28.10
N THR A 273 -6.04 -25.46 29.20
CA THR A 273 -6.08 -26.30 30.41
C THR A 273 -6.65 -25.48 31.56
N SER A 274 -7.64 -26.02 32.27
CA SER A 274 -8.26 -25.30 33.38
C SER A 274 -7.31 -25.13 34.56
N THR A 275 -7.43 -24.01 35.27
CA THR A 275 -6.63 -23.74 36.48
C THR A 275 -7.16 -24.52 37.70
N ALA A 276 -8.44 -24.90 37.68
CA ALA A 276 -9.07 -25.78 38.67
C ALA A 276 -9.28 -27.20 38.13
N ASN A 277 -9.27 -28.19 39.01
CA ASN A 277 -9.68 -29.56 38.68
C ASN A 277 -11.18 -29.62 38.40
N ASN A 278 -11.58 -30.50 37.48
CA ASN A 278 -12.99 -30.70 37.10
C ASN A 278 -13.75 -29.39 36.73
N ALA A 279 -13.07 -28.41 36.14
CA ALA A 279 -13.71 -27.16 35.74
C ALA A 279 -14.77 -27.39 34.64
N ALA A 280 -15.80 -26.55 34.61
CA ALA A 280 -16.82 -26.56 33.58
C ALA A 280 -16.29 -26.09 32.22
N ASP A 281 -16.97 -26.47 31.16
CA ASP A 281 -16.67 -26.05 29.79
C ASP A 281 -16.85 -24.52 29.59
N LEU A 282 -16.13 -23.95 28.63
CA LEU A 282 -16.26 -22.56 28.23
C LEU A 282 -17.35 -22.38 27.16
N THR A 283 -17.74 -21.14 26.88
CA THR A 283 -18.55 -20.84 25.69
C THR A 283 -17.79 -21.24 24.42
N ALA A 284 -18.53 -21.61 23.36
CA ALA A 284 -17.90 -21.91 22.09
C ALA A 284 -17.20 -20.65 21.53
N PRO A 285 -15.99 -20.79 20.95
CA PRO A 285 -15.35 -19.68 20.28
C PRO A 285 -16.20 -19.23 19.08
N THR A 286 -16.14 -17.95 18.75
CA THR A 286 -16.88 -17.37 17.63
C THR A 286 -15.92 -16.80 16.60
N GLY A 287 -16.32 -16.82 15.34
CA GLY A 287 -15.64 -16.12 14.26
C GLY A 287 -16.60 -15.19 13.54
N THR A 288 -16.12 -14.05 13.08
CA THR A 288 -16.88 -13.19 12.16
C THR A 288 -16.04 -12.88 10.94
N GLN A 289 -16.69 -12.96 9.77
CA GLN A 289 -16.05 -12.61 8.50
C GLN A 289 -16.23 -11.13 8.23
N PHE A 290 -15.19 -10.48 7.74
CA PHE A 290 -15.32 -9.15 7.16
C PHE A 290 -16.30 -9.19 5.98
N SER A 291 -17.22 -8.24 5.95
CA SER A 291 -18.25 -8.19 4.92
C SER A 291 -18.26 -6.86 4.20
N ASN A 292 -18.38 -6.92 2.88
CA ASN A 292 -18.64 -5.78 2.03
C ASN A 292 -20.13 -5.72 1.68
N THR A 293 -20.64 -4.51 1.54
CA THR A 293 -22.02 -4.27 1.11
C THR A 293 -22.03 -3.70 -0.30
N ILE A 294 -22.76 -4.36 -1.20
CA ILE A 294 -23.03 -3.89 -2.56
C ILE A 294 -24.47 -3.40 -2.61
N ALA A 295 -24.66 -2.11 -2.86
CA ALA A 295 -26.00 -1.55 -2.97
C ALA A 295 -26.62 -1.87 -4.35
N VAL A 296 -27.87 -2.33 -4.36
CA VAL A 296 -28.70 -2.46 -5.55
C VAL A 296 -29.81 -1.42 -5.47
N ALA A 297 -29.66 -0.35 -6.26
CA ALA A 297 -30.64 0.72 -6.33
C ALA A 297 -31.97 0.24 -6.93
N ALA A 298 -33.07 0.94 -6.65
CA ALA A 298 -34.41 0.61 -7.18
C ALA A 298 -34.46 0.59 -8.72
N SER A 299 -33.57 1.34 -9.39
CA SER A 299 -33.44 1.33 -10.86
C SER A 299 -32.64 0.14 -11.41
N ALA A 300 -32.00 -0.64 -10.54
CA ALA A 300 -31.09 -1.73 -10.89
C ALA A 300 -31.55 -3.10 -10.36
N THR A 301 -32.80 -3.22 -9.91
CA THR A 301 -33.42 -4.44 -9.35
C THR A 301 -33.74 -5.51 -10.40
N THR A 302 -33.14 -5.45 -11.58
CA THR A 302 -33.25 -6.50 -12.61
C THR A 302 -32.03 -7.43 -12.55
N PRO A 303 -32.10 -8.68 -13.04
CA PRO A 303 -30.94 -9.55 -13.10
C PRO A 303 -29.74 -8.92 -13.81
N ALA A 304 -29.98 -8.19 -14.90
CA ALA A 304 -28.95 -7.42 -15.59
C ALA A 304 -28.37 -6.30 -14.71
N GLY A 305 -29.22 -5.57 -13.99
CA GLY A 305 -28.81 -4.52 -13.06
C GLY A 305 -28.02 -5.05 -11.85
N ILE A 306 -28.39 -6.21 -11.31
CA ILE A 306 -27.69 -6.89 -10.23
C ILE A 306 -26.30 -7.35 -10.69
N VAL A 307 -26.21 -7.94 -11.88
CA VAL A 307 -24.91 -8.31 -12.49
C VAL A 307 -24.02 -7.08 -12.64
N ALA A 308 -24.57 -5.97 -13.15
CA ALA A 308 -23.84 -4.71 -13.27
C ALA A 308 -23.39 -4.16 -11.91
N ALA A 309 -24.24 -4.21 -10.89
CA ALA A 309 -23.90 -3.76 -9.53
C ALA A 309 -22.74 -4.58 -8.93
N ILE A 310 -22.76 -5.92 -9.08
CA ILE A 310 -21.68 -6.78 -8.61
C ILE A 310 -20.36 -6.46 -9.33
N ASN A 311 -20.39 -6.37 -10.66
CA ASN A 311 -19.18 -6.10 -11.45
C ASN A 311 -18.62 -4.69 -11.20
N SER A 312 -19.49 -3.71 -10.96
CA SER A 312 -19.07 -2.32 -10.68
C SER A 312 -18.48 -2.16 -9.28
N ALA A 313 -18.81 -3.04 -8.33
CA ALA A 313 -18.28 -2.99 -6.97
C ALA A 313 -16.77 -3.31 -6.90
N ASN A 314 -16.24 -4.06 -7.87
CA ASN A 314 -14.82 -4.41 -7.98
C ASN A 314 -14.23 -5.08 -6.71
N LEU A 315 -14.96 -6.02 -6.12
CA LEU A 315 -14.61 -6.69 -4.85
C LEU A 315 -14.01 -8.10 -5.05
N GLY A 316 -13.31 -8.32 -6.16
CA GLY A 316 -12.68 -9.61 -6.47
C GLY A 316 -13.66 -10.74 -6.85
N ILE A 317 -14.91 -10.40 -7.14
CA ILE A 317 -15.89 -11.30 -7.74
C ILE A 317 -16.42 -10.70 -9.06
N SER A 318 -16.86 -11.56 -9.96
CA SER A 318 -17.53 -11.19 -11.21
C SER A 318 -18.87 -11.90 -11.32
N ALA A 319 -19.83 -11.28 -11.99
CA ALA A 319 -21.16 -11.84 -12.23
C ALA A 319 -21.50 -11.84 -13.72
N GLN A 320 -22.29 -12.83 -14.12
CA GLN A 320 -22.85 -12.94 -15.46
C GLN A 320 -24.24 -13.56 -15.41
N LEU A 321 -25.07 -13.22 -16.39
CA LEU A 321 -26.36 -13.86 -16.58
C LEU A 321 -26.20 -15.07 -17.49
N VAL A 322 -26.69 -16.22 -17.03
CA VAL A 322 -26.61 -17.51 -17.75
C VAL A 322 -28.02 -17.96 -18.09
N ASN A 323 -28.23 -18.41 -19.32
CA ASN A 323 -29.46 -19.09 -19.73
C ASN A 323 -29.30 -20.60 -19.52
N THR A 324 -30.14 -21.20 -18.65
CA THR A 324 -30.11 -22.62 -18.29
C THR A 324 -31.05 -23.48 -19.13
N GLY A 325 -31.79 -22.89 -20.08
CA GLY A 325 -32.75 -23.60 -20.92
C GLY A 325 -34.08 -23.94 -20.23
N ASN A 326 -34.33 -23.46 -19.00
CA ASN A 326 -35.63 -23.60 -18.36
C ASN A 326 -36.69 -22.78 -19.12
N ILE A 327 -37.86 -23.37 -19.38
CA ILE A 327 -38.89 -22.80 -20.28
C ILE A 327 -39.56 -21.55 -19.68
N ALA A 328 -39.78 -21.51 -18.36
CA ALA A 328 -40.47 -20.41 -17.69
C ALA A 328 -39.50 -19.37 -17.10
N THR A 329 -38.34 -19.82 -16.64
CA THR A 329 -37.35 -19.02 -15.92
C THR A 329 -35.93 -19.34 -16.39
N PRO A 330 -35.59 -19.07 -17.66
CA PRO A 330 -34.33 -19.50 -18.26
C PRO A 330 -33.10 -18.85 -17.62
N TYR A 331 -33.22 -17.66 -17.04
CA TYR A 331 -32.05 -16.89 -16.62
C TYR A 331 -31.67 -17.13 -15.15
N ARG A 332 -30.37 -17.23 -14.90
CA ARG A 332 -29.76 -17.34 -13.56
C ARG A 332 -28.56 -16.41 -13.48
N ILE A 333 -28.29 -15.88 -12.28
CA ILE A 333 -27.08 -15.07 -12.06
C ILE A 333 -26.00 -16.01 -11.56
N MET A 334 -24.90 -16.09 -12.29
CA MET A 334 -23.70 -16.82 -11.88
C MET A 334 -22.64 -15.83 -11.40
N VAL A 335 -22.10 -16.08 -10.21
CA VAL A 335 -21.04 -15.29 -9.59
C VAL A 335 -19.79 -16.15 -9.48
N THR A 336 -18.65 -15.57 -9.84
CA THR A 336 -17.33 -16.23 -9.88
C THR A 336 -16.34 -15.42 -9.08
N GLY A 337 -15.67 -16.06 -8.12
CA GLY A 337 -14.60 -15.44 -7.32
C GLY A 337 -13.22 -15.62 -7.95
N ALA A 338 -12.18 -15.17 -7.24
CA ALA A 338 -10.79 -15.48 -7.58
C ALA A 338 -10.44 -16.95 -7.30
N SER A 339 -9.37 -17.45 -7.91
CA SER A 339 -8.83 -18.80 -7.66
C SER A 339 -8.07 -18.89 -6.34
N GLY A 340 -8.11 -20.04 -5.66
CA GLY A 340 -7.41 -20.27 -4.40
C GLY A 340 -8.38 -20.41 -3.23
N GLY A 341 -8.10 -21.33 -2.29
CA GLY A 341 -8.98 -21.71 -1.20
C GLY A 341 -9.39 -20.52 -0.31
N SER A 342 -8.45 -19.60 -0.06
CA SER A 342 -8.71 -18.36 0.71
C SER A 342 -9.66 -17.37 0.04
N ASN A 343 -9.98 -17.57 -1.24
CA ASN A 343 -10.89 -16.73 -2.03
C ASN A 343 -12.31 -17.30 -2.11
N ALA A 344 -12.64 -18.29 -1.27
CA ALA A 344 -14.02 -18.69 -1.05
C ALA A 344 -14.88 -17.48 -0.66
N PHE A 345 -16.15 -17.48 -1.07
CA PHE A 345 -17.05 -16.37 -0.77
C PHE A 345 -18.46 -16.84 -0.39
N SER A 346 -19.18 -15.99 0.33
CA SER A 346 -20.63 -16.07 0.46
C SER A 346 -21.25 -14.75 0.03
N LEU A 347 -22.43 -14.83 -0.61
CA LEU A 347 -23.19 -13.69 -1.07
C LEU A 347 -24.63 -13.84 -0.59
N THR A 348 -25.13 -12.86 0.14
CA THR A 348 -26.50 -12.89 0.69
C THR A 348 -27.22 -11.61 0.30
N SER A 349 -28.43 -11.72 -0.23
CA SER A 349 -29.27 -10.55 -0.47
C SER A 349 -29.93 -10.13 0.84
N LEU A 350 -30.07 -8.82 1.10
CA LEU A 350 -30.71 -8.28 2.29
C LEU A 350 -31.63 -7.13 1.91
N LYS A 351 -32.89 -7.23 2.32
CA LYS A 351 -33.87 -6.15 2.22
C LYS A 351 -33.47 -5.00 3.15
N SER A 352 -33.91 -3.78 2.83
CA SER A 352 -33.68 -2.57 3.65
C SER A 352 -34.24 -2.66 5.09
N GLY A 353 -35.13 -3.61 5.37
CA GLY A 353 -35.76 -3.82 6.69
C GLY A 353 -35.36 -5.10 7.42
N SER A 354 -34.22 -5.71 7.07
CA SER A 354 -33.74 -7.05 7.49
C SER A 354 -34.43 -8.25 6.81
N GLY A 355 -33.70 -9.36 6.67
CA GLY A 355 -34.15 -10.57 5.98
C GLY A 355 -33.72 -10.68 4.52
N GLU A 356 -33.63 -11.91 4.01
CA GLU A 356 -33.18 -12.21 2.63
C GLU A 356 -34.24 -11.83 1.59
N VAL A 357 -33.80 -11.46 0.39
CA VAL A 357 -34.70 -11.29 -0.76
C VAL A 357 -35.15 -12.67 -1.22
N THR A 358 -36.43 -12.99 -1.02
CA THR A 358 -36.98 -14.33 -1.28
C THR A 358 -36.86 -14.78 -2.74
N SER A 359 -36.81 -13.83 -3.68
CA SER A 359 -36.61 -14.08 -5.12
C SER A 359 -35.16 -14.08 -5.57
N LEU A 360 -34.18 -13.96 -4.66
CA LEU A 360 -32.75 -13.97 -4.99
C LEU A 360 -31.90 -14.52 -3.84
N SER A 361 -31.40 -15.74 -3.98
CA SER A 361 -30.43 -16.35 -3.07
C SER A 361 -29.21 -16.86 -3.85
N PHE A 362 -28.01 -16.84 -3.27
CA PHE A 362 -26.78 -17.36 -3.89
C PHE A 362 -26.21 -18.59 -3.16
N GLY A 363 -27.04 -19.29 -2.38
CA GLY A 363 -26.62 -20.44 -1.57
C GLY A 363 -26.20 -21.69 -2.36
N LYS A 364 -26.28 -21.71 -3.70
CA LYS A 364 -25.83 -22.86 -4.52
C LYS A 364 -24.44 -22.63 -5.07
N THR A 365 -23.50 -23.43 -4.59
CA THR A 365 -22.12 -23.48 -5.08
C THR A 365 -22.01 -24.57 -6.14
N LEU A 366 -21.65 -24.20 -7.37
CA LEU A 366 -21.38 -25.12 -8.49
C LEU A 366 -19.95 -25.65 -8.46
N GLN A 367 -19.02 -24.85 -7.93
CA GLN A 367 -17.61 -25.19 -7.79
C GLN A 367 -17.07 -24.49 -6.55
N THR A 368 -16.32 -25.19 -5.71
CA THR A 368 -15.67 -24.61 -4.54
C THR A 368 -14.32 -23.99 -4.92
N ALA A 369 -13.92 -22.94 -4.19
CA ALA A 369 -12.56 -22.43 -4.28
C ALA A 369 -11.59 -23.43 -3.67
N LEU A 370 -10.44 -23.64 -4.30
CA LEU A 370 -9.40 -24.54 -3.82
C LEU A 370 -8.01 -24.00 -4.13
N ASP A 371 -7.04 -24.26 -3.26
CA ASP A 371 -5.63 -23.93 -3.52
C ASP A 371 -5.00 -24.84 -4.55
N ALA A 372 -3.97 -24.34 -5.22
CA ALA A 372 -3.09 -25.19 -6.03
C ALA A 372 -2.36 -26.18 -5.11
N THR A 373 -2.11 -27.38 -5.59
CA THR A 373 -1.28 -28.37 -4.91
C THR A 373 -0.14 -28.72 -5.85
N PHE A 374 1.07 -28.55 -5.34
CA PHE A 374 2.29 -28.95 -6.01
C PHE A 374 3.27 -29.45 -4.97
N ASN A 375 4.24 -30.23 -5.42
CA ASN A 375 5.30 -30.75 -4.61
C ASN A 375 6.65 -30.31 -5.17
N VAL A 376 7.62 -30.09 -4.29
CA VAL A 376 8.99 -29.74 -4.63
C VAL A 376 9.90 -30.76 -3.95
N ASP A 377 10.65 -31.51 -4.75
CA ASP A 377 11.62 -32.52 -4.32
C ASP A 377 11.04 -33.77 -3.63
N GLY A 378 9.79 -34.13 -3.96
CA GLY A 378 9.16 -35.40 -3.55
C GLY A 378 8.44 -35.34 -2.21
#